data_AF-A0A1F8V4D4-F1
#
_entry.id   AF-A0A1F8V4D4-F1
#
_cell.length_a   1.000
_cell.length_b   1.000
_cell.length_c   1.000
_cell.angle_alpha   90.00
_cell.angle_beta   90.00
_cell.angle_gamma   90.00
#
_symmetry.space_group_name_H-M   'P 1'
#
loop_
_entity.id
_entity.type
_entity.pdbx_description
1 polymer ?
#
loop_
_entity_poly.entity_id
_entity_poly.type
_entity_poly.pdbx_seq_one_letter_code
_entity_poly.pdbx_strand_id
1 'polypeptide(L)'
;MCYIFLLSFIFTPSWGWNTKGHVLISQIAFDHLSRTEQSTVNHYAERIAKHLPVYLEQQLDDRYRGAALFAKLTVLPDFWRGITLKNLFQRFDASLPEVLQPYRQQTTDRWHFEDRPFPRKKCVFPKNFQLFAAIATLQKAFHQTNNENSKALILLLLTHFIEDAHQPLHTFTKVNKYCHNDRGGNDYPIRMGKRKISNLHKTWDAGVGYLNRPFHFKTRSEQLQQEFAKSSLKTDIARLDPIAWVNANDAYATLIYSIKPHHSLTPSYYQQGQAIARLQITIAGYRVAAIFKSIRKGVALH
;
A
#
# COMPACT_ATOMS: atom_id res chain seq x y z
N MET A 1 -7.57 -15.27 -34.13
CA MET A 1 -7.74 -16.17 -32.96
C MET A 1 -7.52 -15.36 -31.70
N CYS A 2 -8.60 -15.05 -30.98
CA CYS A 2 -8.56 -14.23 -29.77
C CYS A 2 -8.18 -15.14 -28.60
N TYR A 3 -6.95 -15.06 -28.11
CA TYR A 3 -6.55 -15.76 -26.90
C TYR A 3 -7.20 -15.07 -25.70
N ILE A 4 -8.35 -15.59 -25.26
CA ILE A 4 -8.91 -15.27 -23.94
C ILE A 4 -7.95 -15.90 -22.92
N PHE A 5 -7.00 -15.13 -22.43
CA PHE A 5 -6.26 -15.50 -21.22
C PHE A 5 -7.25 -15.48 -20.05
N LEU A 6 -7.80 -16.65 -19.73
CA LEU A 6 -8.42 -16.93 -18.44
C LEU A 6 -7.33 -16.83 -17.36
N LEU A 7 -7.03 -15.61 -16.93
CA LEU A 7 -6.28 -15.35 -15.70
C LEU A 7 -7.19 -15.74 -14.54
N SER A 8 -7.14 -17.01 -14.16
CA SER A 8 -7.51 -17.45 -12.82
C SER A 8 -6.59 -16.73 -11.85
N PHE A 9 -7.06 -15.62 -11.28
CA PHE A 9 -6.38 -14.91 -10.20
C PHE A 9 -6.38 -15.82 -8.96
N ILE A 10 -5.42 -16.74 -8.89
CA ILE A 10 -5.05 -17.38 -7.63
C ILE A 10 -4.41 -16.28 -6.78
N PHE A 11 -5.20 -15.73 -5.84
CA PHE A 11 -4.79 -14.65 -4.95
C PHE A 11 -3.69 -15.09 -3.97
N THR A 12 -2.43 -15.17 -4.43
CA THR A 12 -1.22 -15.01 -3.61
C THR A 12 -0.12 -14.43 -4.51
N PRO A 13 0.61 -13.38 -4.12
CA PRO A 13 1.27 -13.26 -2.82
C PRO A 13 1.16 -11.86 -2.15
N SER A 14 1.61 -11.77 -0.89
CA SER A 14 1.67 -10.54 -0.10
C SER A 14 3.02 -9.86 -0.29
N TRP A 15 2.99 -8.61 -0.74
CA TRP A 15 4.16 -7.75 -0.90
C TRP A 15 3.69 -6.29 -0.76
N GLY A 16 2.90 -6.07 0.29
CA GLY A 16 2.00 -4.95 0.60
C GLY A 16 1.51 -5.12 2.02
N TRP A 17 0.75 -4.19 2.57
CA TRP A 17 -0.31 -4.70 3.44
C TRP A 17 -1.01 -5.84 2.68
N ASN A 18 -1.45 -6.90 3.33
CA ASN A 18 -2.24 -7.88 2.58
C ASN A 18 -3.46 -7.16 2.00
N THR A 19 -4.14 -7.76 1.04
CA THR A 19 -5.21 -7.05 0.33
C THR A 19 -6.28 -6.44 1.25
N LYS A 20 -6.51 -7.00 2.45
CA LYS A 20 -7.43 -6.41 3.44
C LYS A 20 -6.86 -5.16 4.11
N GLY A 21 -5.56 -5.05 4.32
CA GLY A 21 -4.97 -3.83 4.88
C GLY A 21 -5.08 -2.66 3.90
N HIS A 22 -4.76 -2.84 2.61
CA HIS A 22 -4.99 -1.81 1.57
C HIS A 22 -6.43 -1.31 1.56
N VAL A 23 -7.41 -2.23 1.46
CA VAL A 23 -8.82 -1.86 1.44
C VAL A 23 -9.24 -1.17 2.74
N LEU A 24 -8.74 -1.60 3.89
CA LEU A 24 -9.07 -1.00 5.18
C LEU A 24 -8.51 0.42 5.31
N ILE A 25 -7.27 0.65 4.86
CA ILE A 25 -6.67 1.98 4.80
C ILE A 25 -7.49 2.89 3.89
N SER A 26 -7.79 2.44 2.67
CA SER A 26 -8.57 3.23 1.72
C SER A 26 -10.00 3.47 2.20
N GLN A 27 -10.60 2.56 2.98
CA GLN A 27 -11.91 2.79 3.59
C GLN A 27 -11.85 3.90 4.65
N ILE A 28 -10.84 3.89 5.53
CA ILE A 28 -10.61 4.98 6.49
C ILE A 28 -10.43 6.31 5.74
N ALA A 29 -9.71 6.30 4.61
CA ALA A 29 -9.54 7.50 3.81
C ALA A 29 -10.87 8.02 3.25
N PHE A 30 -11.69 7.11 2.69
CA PHE A 30 -13.01 7.41 2.13
C PHE A 30 -13.98 7.97 3.18
N ASP A 31 -13.94 7.45 4.40
CA ASP A 31 -14.76 7.92 5.53
C ASP A 31 -14.50 9.39 5.89
N HIS A 32 -13.32 9.91 5.55
CA HIS A 32 -12.92 11.29 5.82
C HIS A 32 -13.16 12.27 4.67
N LEU A 33 -13.72 11.81 3.56
CA LEU A 33 -14.08 12.65 2.42
C LEU A 33 -15.48 13.25 2.59
N SER A 34 -15.68 14.46 2.06
CA SER A 34 -17.04 15.01 1.89
C SER A 34 -17.83 14.21 0.86
N ARG A 35 -19.16 14.34 0.82
CA ARG A 35 -20.01 13.63 -0.16
C ARG A 35 -19.59 13.89 -1.61
N THR A 36 -19.22 15.13 -1.94
CA THR A 36 -18.71 15.50 -3.26
C THR A 36 -17.39 14.80 -3.57
N GLU A 37 -16.47 14.77 -2.60
CA GLU A 37 -15.17 14.10 -2.76
C GLU A 37 -15.33 12.58 -2.89
N GLN A 38 -16.25 11.97 -2.13
CA GLN A 38 -16.61 10.56 -2.27
C GLN A 38 -17.16 10.25 -3.66
N SER A 39 -18.04 11.11 -4.19
CA SER A 39 -18.57 10.98 -5.55
C SER A 39 -17.46 11.07 -6.60
N THR A 40 -16.52 11.99 -6.47
CA THR A 40 -15.36 12.09 -7.38
C THR A 40 -14.48 10.84 -7.33
N VAL A 41 -14.17 10.34 -6.12
CA VAL A 41 -13.33 9.15 -5.96
C VAL A 41 -14.03 7.89 -6.49
N ASN A 42 -15.35 7.76 -6.30
CA ASN A 42 -16.13 6.69 -6.90
C ASN A 42 -16.20 6.81 -8.42
N HIS A 43 -16.33 8.02 -8.97
CA HIS A 43 -16.28 8.23 -10.41
C HIS A 43 -14.96 7.70 -11.00
N TYR A 44 -13.82 7.97 -10.34
CA TYR A 44 -12.55 7.38 -10.75
C TYR A 44 -12.53 5.86 -10.63
N ALA A 45 -13.10 5.30 -9.57
CA ALA A 45 -13.20 3.86 -9.39
C ALA A 45 -14.02 3.19 -10.51
N GLU A 46 -15.18 3.75 -10.88
CA GLU A 46 -16.04 3.27 -11.97
C GLU A 46 -15.29 3.25 -13.32
N ARG A 47 -14.46 4.27 -13.56
CA ARG A 47 -13.61 4.32 -14.77
C ARG A 47 -12.58 3.20 -14.82
N ILE A 48 -12.11 2.71 -13.69
CA ILE A 48 -11.23 1.53 -13.64
C ILE A 48 -12.06 0.26 -13.76
N ALA A 49 -13.17 0.15 -13.02
CA ALA A 49 -14.03 -1.02 -12.94
C ALA A 49 -14.58 -1.44 -14.31
N LYS A 50 -14.91 -0.49 -15.20
CA LYS A 50 -15.41 -0.79 -16.56
C LYS A 50 -14.43 -1.62 -17.42
N HIS A 51 -13.13 -1.61 -17.09
CA HIS A 51 -12.10 -2.40 -17.80
C HIS A 51 -11.84 -3.75 -17.13
N LEU A 52 -12.48 -4.04 -16.00
CA LEU A 52 -12.30 -5.27 -15.26
C LEU A 52 -13.34 -6.30 -15.70
N PRO A 53 -13.00 -7.60 -15.69
CA PRO A 53 -13.98 -8.64 -15.91
C PRO A 53 -15.07 -8.61 -14.82
N VAL A 54 -16.33 -8.84 -15.21
CA VAL A 54 -17.50 -8.82 -14.29
C VAL A 54 -17.31 -9.75 -13.08
N TYR A 55 -16.70 -10.93 -13.27
CA TYR A 55 -16.47 -11.86 -12.16
C TYR A 55 -15.54 -11.29 -11.07
N LEU A 56 -14.62 -10.39 -11.44
CA LEU A 56 -13.67 -9.80 -10.50
C LEU A 56 -14.40 -8.81 -9.58
N GLU A 57 -15.34 -8.04 -10.11
CA GLU A 57 -16.16 -7.11 -9.33
C GLU A 57 -16.94 -7.84 -8.23
N GLN A 58 -17.61 -8.95 -8.58
CA GLN A 58 -18.32 -9.79 -7.61
C GLN A 58 -17.37 -10.36 -6.53
N GLN A 59 -16.18 -10.83 -6.92
CA GLN A 59 -15.19 -11.35 -5.97
C GLN A 59 -14.69 -10.27 -5.00
N LEU A 60 -14.50 -9.05 -5.48
CA LEU A 60 -14.10 -7.91 -4.64
C LEU A 60 -15.20 -7.56 -3.65
N ASP A 61 -16.46 -7.57 -4.08
CA ASP A 61 -17.62 -7.28 -3.23
C ASP A 61 -17.80 -8.33 -2.12
N ASP A 62 -17.69 -9.60 -2.45
CA ASP A 62 -17.80 -10.69 -1.49
C ASP A 62 -16.67 -10.65 -0.46
N ARG A 63 -15.44 -10.42 -0.93
CA ARG A 63 -14.24 -10.42 -0.09
C ARG A 63 -14.13 -9.18 0.79
N TYR A 64 -14.59 -8.04 0.29
CA TYR A 64 -14.42 -6.72 0.91
C TYR A 64 -15.74 -6.07 1.29
N ARG A 65 -16.66 -6.88 1.83
CA ARG A 65 -17.98 -6.45 2.24
C ARG A 65 -17.94 -5.20 3.12
N GLY A 66 -18.73 -4.20 2.72
CA GLY A 66 -18.83 -2.92 3.42
C GLY A 66 -17.81 -1.87 3.01
N ALA A 67 -16.83 -2.20 2.17
CA ALA A 67 -15.91 -1.20 1.63
C ALA A 67 -16.55 -0.41 0.47
N ALA A 68 -16.14 0.84 0.30
CA ALA A 68 -16.45 1.65 -0.88
C ALA A 68 -15.78 1.06 -2.13
N LEU A 69 -16.37 1.28 -3.31
CA LEU A 69 -15.85 0.74 -4.57
C LEU A 69 -14.38 1.08 -4.77
N PHE A 70 -14.00 2.35 -4.62
CA PHE A 70 -12.61 2.78 -4.75
C PHE A 70 -11.67 2.00 -3.82
N ALA A 71 -12.06 1.81 -2.55
CA ALA A 71 -11.25 1.08 -1.58
C ALA A 71 -11.03 -0.38 -1.98
N LYS A 72 -12.02 -1.02 -2.62
CA LYS A 72 -11.88 -2.39 -3.13
C LYS A 72 -10.85 -2.49 -4.25
N LEU A 73 -10.73 -1.45 -5.08
CA LEU A 73 -9.84 -1.44 -6.23
C LEU A 73 -8.37 -1.14 -5.86
N THR A 74 -8.09 -0.60 -4.66
CA THR A 74 -6.70 -0.25 -4.28
C THR A 74 -5.79 -1.46 -4.15
N VAL A 75 -6.32 -2.69 -4.19
CA VAL A 75 -5.54 -3.94 -4.23
C VAL A 75 -4.96 -4.24 -5.60
N LEU A 76 -5.48 -3.62 -6.67
CA LEU A 76 -5.16 -4.00 -8.04
C LEU A 76 -3.69 -3.76 -8.45
N PRO A 77 -3.00 -2.69 -7.97
CA PRO A 77 -1.59 -2.47 -8.27
C PRO A 77 -0.67 -3.66 -7.95
N ASP A 78 -0.93 -4.42 -6.88
CA ASP A 78 -0.19 -5.66 -6.58
C ASP A 78 -0.21 -6.68 -7.73
N PHE A 79 -1.31 -6.73 -8.47
CA PHE A 79 -1.51 -7.65 -9.59
C PHE A 79 -0.99 -7.09 -10.91
N TRP A 80 -0.67 -5.81 -10.97
CA TRP A 80 -0.20 -5.12 -12.18
C TRP A 80 1.30 -4.90 -12.21
N ARG A 81 2.01 -5.21 -11.11
CA ARG A 81 3.44 -4.98 -10.96
C ARG A 81 4.34 -5.51 -12.08
N GLY A 82 3.91 -6.55 -12.80
CA GLY A 82 4.67 -7.12 -13.93
C GLY A 82 4.34 -6.49 -15.30
N ILE A 83 3.41 -5.55 -15.36
CA ILE A 83 3.00 -4.86 -16.58
C ILE A 83 3.83 -3.58 -16.69
N THR A 84 4.40 -3.31 -17.87
CA THR A 84 5.12 -2.05 -18.10
C THR A 84 4.16 -0.86 -17.95
N LEU A 85 4.68 0.28 -17.48
CA LEU A 85 3.86 1.45 -17.22
C LEU A 85 3.10 1.91 -18.48
N LYS A 86 3.72 1.88 -19.66
CA LYS A 86 3.06 2.16 -20.94
C LYS A 86 1.86 1.23 -21.17
N ASN A 87 2.06 -0.09 -21.05
CA ASN A 87 1.01 -1.07 -21.33
C ASN A 87 -0.10 -0.99 -20.27
N LEU A 88 0.24 -0.66 -19.03
CA LEU A 88 -0.73 -0.47 -17.96
C LEU A 88 -1.65 0.72 -18.27
N PHE A 89 -1.11 1.87 -18.64
CA PHE A 89 -1.92 3.03 -19.03
C PHE A 89 -2.78 2.74 -20.27
N GLN A 90 -2.21 2.07 -21.28
CA GLN A 90 -2.95 1.66 -22.47
C GLN A 90 -4.14 0.73 -22.15
N ARG A 91 -3.99 -0.18 -21.18
CA ARG A 91 -5.06 -1.10 -20.78
C ARG A 91 -6.32 -0.39 -20.25
N PHE A 92 -6.16 0.81 -19.68
CA PHE A 92 -7.25 1.60 -19.10
C PHE A 92 -7.63 2.81 -19.97
N ASP A 93 -7.32 2.77 -21.27
CA ASP A 93 -7.52 3.88 -22.21
C ASP A 93 -7.01 5.22 -21.64
N ALA A 94 -5.87 5.17 -20.94
CA ALA A 94 -5.23 6.30 -20.29
C ALA A 94 -4.01 6.76 -21.08
N SER A 95 -3.74 8.07 -21.07
CA SER A 95 -2.54 8.65 -21.67
C SER A 95 -1.44 8.78 -20.63
N LEU A 96 -0.25 8.25 -20.91
CA LEU A 96 0.89 8.34 -20.00
C LEU A 96 1.38 9.80 -19.87
N PRO A 97 1.29 10.44 -18.68
CA PRO A 97 1.76 11.80 -18.47
C PRO A 97 3.26 11.93 -18.73
N GLU A 98 3.71 13.12 -19.13
CA GLU A 98 5.10 13.36 -19.54
C GLU A 98 6.11 13.04 -18.43
N VAL A 99 5.81 13.41 -17.18
CA VAL A 99 6.68 13.12 -16.04
C VAL A 99 6.88 11.62 -15.79
N LEU A 100 6.00 10.78 -16.32
CA LEU A 100 6.09 9.31 -16.26
C LEU A 100 6.72 8.68 -17.51
N GLN A 101 6.95 9.44 -18.59
CA GLN A 101 7.55 8.93 -19.83
C GLN A 101 8.94 8.30 -19.66
N PRO A 102 9.85 8.83 -18.80
CA PRO A 102 11.14 8.18 -18.55
C PRO A 102 11.02 6.74 -18.02
N TYR A 103 9.90 6.41 -17.37
CA TYR A 103 9.63 5.11 -16.76
C TYR A 103 8.71 4.23 -17.61
N ARG A 104 8.36 4.63 -18.84
CA ARG A 104 7.33 3.97 -19.67
C ARG A 104 7.57 2.47 -19.93
N GLN A 105 8.84 2.05 -20.01
CA GLN A 105 9.21 0.64 -20.23
C GLN A 105 9.48 -0.13 -18.94
N GLN A 106 9.43 0.55 -17.78
CA GLN A 106 9.62 -0.08 -16.49
C GLN A 106 8.32 -0.67 -15.98
N THR A 107 8.45 -1.72 -15.17
CA THR A 107 7.42 -2.26 -14.30
C THR A 107 7.32 -1.48 -13.00
N THR A 108 6.24 -1.66 -12.24
CA THR A 108 6.06 -0.98 -10.94
C THR A 108 6.49 -1.83 -9.75
N ASP A 109 7.12 -2.99 -9.98
CA ASP A 109 7.55 -3.92 -8.93
C ASP A 109 8.45 -3.27 -7.87
N ARG A 110 9.36 -2.39 -8.29
CA ARG A 110 10.24 -1.64 -7.37
C ARG A 110 9.57 -0.45 -6.68
N TRP A 111 8.37 -0.08 -7.09
CA TRP A 111 7.67 1.09 -6.57
C TRP A 111 6.93 0.80 -5.26
N HIS A 112 6.80 -0.47 -4.88
CA HIS A 112 6.13 -0.90 -3.64
C HIS A 112 7.00 -0.77 -2.39
N PHE A 113 8.31 -0.55 -2.52
CA PHE A 113 9.22 -0.57 -1.38
C PHE A 113 10.41 0.38 -1.55
N GLU A 114 11.06 0.67 -0.42
CA GLU A 114 12.31 1.39 -0.33
C GLU A 114 13.35 0.50 0.37
N ASP A 115 14.46 0.20 -0.31
CA ASP A 115 15.53 -0.61 0.27
C ASP A 115 16.44 0.28 1.11
N ARG A 116 16.09 0.48 2.39
CA ARG A 116 17.00 1.16 3.33
C ARG A 116 17.63 0.16 4.29
N PRO A 117 18.97 0.14 4.41
CA PRO A 117 19.63 -0.81 5.28
C PRO A 117 19.30 -0.51 6.75
N PHE A 118 18.95 -1.55 7.50
CA PHE A 118 18.85 -1.52 8.95
C PHE A 118 19.99 -2.38 9.54
N PRO A 119 20.87 -1.80 10.37
CA PRO A 119 20.94 -0.38 10.80
C PRO A 119 21.38 0.63 9.70
N ARG A 120 20.88 1.88 9.77
CA ARG A 120 20.94 2.94 8.72
C ARG A 120 22.30 3.36 8.17
N LYS A 121 23.40 2.99 8.81
CA LYS A 121 24.76 3.40 8.41
C LYS A 121 25.67 2.23 8.07
N LYS A 122 25.13 1.01 8.07
CA LYS A 122 25.93 -0.20 7.90
C LYS A 122 26.31 -0.45 6.44
N CYS A 123 25.45 -0.05 5.50
CA CYS A 123 25.62 -0.30 4.08
C CYS A 123 25.16 0.91 3.26
N VAL A 124 25.69 1.05 2.04
CA VAL A 124 25.22 2.03 1.06
C VAL A 124 24.64 1.26 -0.11
N PHE A 125 23.37 1.51 -0.41
CA PHE A 125 22.68 0.90 -1.55
C PHE A 125 22.60 1.89 -2.71
N PRO A 126 22.57 1.39 -3.96
CA PRO A 126 22.37 2.25 -5.12
C PRO A 126 21.02 2.98 -5.02
N LYS A 127 21.01 4.24 -5.43
CA LYS A 127 19.77 5.02 -5.53
C LYS A 127 18.97 4.51 -6.71
N ASN A 128 17.86 3.83 -6.43
CA ASN A 128 16.93 3.33 -7.43
C ASN A 128 15.64 4.17 -7.41
N PHE A 129 14.89 4.19 -8.52
CA PHE A 129 13.54 4.72 -8.50
C PHE A 129 12.63 3.74 -7.73
N GLN A 130 12.24 4.16 -6.52
CA GLN A 130 11.55 3.35 -5.54
C GLN A 130 10.36 4.11 -4.94
N LEU A 131 9.79 3.58 -3.86
CA LEU A 131 8.53 4.00 -3.27
C LEU A 131 8.35 5.52 -3.11
N PHE A 132 9.26 6.23 -2.44
CA PHE A 132 9.04 7.66 -2.22
C PHE A 132 9.15 8.47 -3.52
N ALA A 133 10.03 8.05 -4.45
CA ALA A 133 10.17 8.69 -5.76
C ALA A 133 8.95 8.45 -6.64
N ALA A 134 8.36 7.24 -6.57
CA ALA A 134 7.12 6.88 -7.23
C ALA A 134 5.95 7.73 -6.74
N ILE A 135 5.78 7.86 -5.41
CA ILE A 135 4.74 8.70 -4.80
C ILE A 135 4.87 10.16 -5.28
N ALA A 136 6.06 10.75 -5.16
CA ALA A 136 6.30 12.14 -5.58
C ALA A 136 6.06 12.34 -7.09
N THR A 137 6.42 11.37 -7.92
CA THR A 137 6.23 11.44 -9.37
C THR A 137 4.75 11.30 -9.75
N LEU A 138 4.01 10.40 -9.10
CA LEU A 138 2.58 10.21 -9.32
C LEU A 138 1.76 11.43 -8.88
N GLN A 139 2.14 12.10 -7.79
CA GLN A 139 1.54 13.37 -7.39
C GLN A 139 1.67 14.43 -8.49
N LYS A 140 2.89 14.60 -9.04
CA LYS A 140 3.11 15.51 -10.19
C LYS A 140 2.31 15.08 -11.42
N ALA A 141 2.30 13.78 -11.72
CA ALA A 141 1.61 13.22 -12.88
C ALA A 141 0.09 13.47 -12.82
N PHE A 142 -0.51 13.39 -11.62
CA PHE A 142 -1.93 13.66 -11.43
C PHE A 142 -2.27 15.11 -11.81
N HIS A 143 -1.46 16.07 -11.39
CA HIS A 143 -1.67 17.49 -11.72
C HIS A 143 -1.34 17.84 -13.17
N GLN A 144 -0.46 17.07 -13.81
CA GLN A 144 -0.07 17.31 -15.19
C GLN A 144 -1.14 16.89 -16.21
N THR A 145 -1.94 15.86 -15.91
CA THR A 145 -2.89 15.28 -16.88
C THR A 145 -4.31 15.79 -16.69
N ASN A 146 -4.98 16.07 -17.81
CA ASN A 146 -6.42 16.35 -17.86
C ASN A 146 -7.25 15.13 -18.31
N ASN A 147 -6.59 14.02 -18.64
CA ASN A 147 -7.29 12.79 -19.03
C ASN A 147 -7.82 12.07 -17.77
N GLU A 148 -9.14 11.93 -17.65
CA GLU A 148 -9.78 11.39 -16.44
C GLU A 148 -9.46 9.91 -16.20
N ASN A 149 -9.23 9.09 -17.23
CA ASN A 149 -8.79 7.70 -17.04
C ASN A 149 -7.36 7.66 -16.46
N SER A 150 -6.50 8.60 -16.87
CA SER A 150 -5.14 8.74 -16.34
C SER A 150 -5.17 9.18 -14.89
N LYS A 151 -6.02 10.16 -14.53
CA LYS A 151 -6.23 10.55 -13.13
C LYS A 151 -6.73 9.38 -12.29
N ALA A 152 -7.69 8.60 -12.80
CA ALA A 152 -8.20 7.43 -12.09
C ALA A 152 -7.10 6.40 -11.79
N LEU A 153 -6.30 6.04 -12.80
CA LEU A 153 -5.22 5.08 -12.64
C LEU A 153 -4.10 5.61 -11.74
N ILE A 154 -3.71 6.88 -11.90
CA ILE A 154 -2.69 7.53 -11.06
C ILE A 154 -3.15 7.60 -9.62
N LEU A 155 -4.41 7.97 -9.36
CA LEU A 155 -4.96 8.04 -8.00
C LEU A 155 -4.93 6.67 -7.32
N LEU A 156 -5.26 5.61 -8.07
CA LEU A 156 -5.23 4.24 -7.57
C LEU A 156 -3.80 3.80 -7.21
N LEU A 157 -2.85 4.01 -8.12
CA LEU A 157 -1.43 3.72 -7.89
C LEU A 157 -0.88 4.53 -6.72
N LEU A 158 -1.15 5.84 -6.69
CA LEU A 158 -0.70 6.74 -5.64
C LEU A 158 -1.23 6.30 -4.27
N THR A 159 -2.52 5.95 -4.19
CA THR A 159 -3.13 5.47 -2.94
C THR A 159 -2.44 4.21 -2.45
N HIS A 160 -2.27 3.22 -3.33
CA HIS A 160 -1.61 1.95 -2.99
C HIS A 160 -0.17 2.15 -2.48
N PHE A 161 0.63 2.99 -3.15
CA PHE A 161 2.00 3.24 -2.70
C PHE A 161 2.07 4.06 -1.41
N ILE A 162 1.11 4.96 -1.16
CA ILE A 162 1.02 5.59 0.16
C ILE A 162 0.71 4.54 1.23
N GLU A 163 -0.17 3.58 0.95
CA GLU A 163 -0.47 2.47 1.86
C GLU A 163 0.77 1.62 2.17
N ASP A 164 1.55 1.27 1.14
CA ASP A 164 2.82 0.54 1.26
C ASP A 164 3.85 1.30 2.10
N ALA A 165 3.93 2.63 1.97
CA ALA A 165 4.86 3.45 2.76
C ALA A 165 4.62 3.38 4.27
N HIS A 166 3.46 2.88 4.69
CA HIS A 166 3.11 2.69 6.11
C HIS A 166 3.25 1.25 6.59
N GLN A 167 3.60 0.30 5.70
CA GLN A 167 4.03 -1.04 6.10
C GLN A 167 5.54 -0.95 6.44
N PRO A 168 5.98 -1.10 7.71
CA PRO A 168 7.37 -0.86 8.07
C PRO A 168 8.41 -1.64 7.24
N LEU A 169 8.18 -2.92 6.98
CA LEU A 169 9.06 -3.80 6.21
C LEU A 169 9.08 -3.54 4.69
N HIS A 170 8.25 -2.61 4.21
CA HIS A 170 8.40 -2.03 2.87
C HIS A 170 9.42 -0.90 2.82
N THR A 171 9.87 -0.41 3.96
CA THR A 171 10.67 0.83 4.03
C THR A 171 12.08 0.61 4.52
N PHE A 172 12.42 -0.59 4.97
CA PHE A 172 13.77 -0.95 5.35
C PHE A 172 13.98 -2.47 5.25
N THR A 173 15.24 -2.87 5.25
CA THR A 173 15.66 -4.27 5.19
C THR A 173 16.87 -4.51 6.09
N LYS A 174 16.89 -5.65 6.79
CA LYS A 174 18.01 -6.01 7.66
C LYS A 174 19.21 -6.41 6.82
N VAL A 175 20.39 -5.89 7.19
CA VAL A 175 21.64 -6.20 6.50
C VAL A 175 22.63 -6.98 7.38
N ASN A 176 23.25 -8.01 6.80
CA ASN A 176 24.35 -8.73 7.43
C ASN A 176 25.67 -7.95 7.30
N LYS A 177 26.80 -8.53 7.75
CA LYS A 177 28.12 -7.88 7.70
C LYS A 177 28.68 -7.70 6.28
N TYR A 178 28.11 -8.37 5.29
CA TYR A 178 28.48 -8.31 3.87
C TYR A 178 27.50 -7.48 3.05
N CYS A 179 26.62 -6.72 3.70
CA CYS A 179 25.58 -5.93 3.04
C CYS A 179 24.57 -6.72 2.19
N HIS A 180 24.46 -8.03 2.41
CA HIS A 180 23.30 -8.78 1.93
C HIS A 180 22.09 -8.41 2.77
N ASN A 181 20.98 -8.12 2.10
CA ASN A 181 19.74 -7.71 2.71
C ASN A 181 18.73 -8.86 2.74
N ASP A 182 17.80 -8.82 3.70
CA ASP A 182 16.75 -9.84 3.86
C ASP A 182 15.49 -9.56 3.03
N ARG A 183 15.59 -8.65 2.04
CA ARG A 183 14.51 -8.23 1.14
C ARG A 183 13.27 -7.77 1.90
N GLY A 184 13.46 -6.89 2.89
CA GLY A 184 12.38 -6.41 3.76
C GLY A 184 11.76 -7.53 4.61
N GLY A 185 12.56 -8.47 5.10
CA GLY A 185 12.09 -9.61 5.89
C GLY A 185 11.50 -10.78 5.09
N ASN A 186 11.59 -10.76 3.76
CA ASN A 186 11.13 -11.88 2.92
C ASN A 186 12.04 -13.10 3.04
N ASP A 187 13.34 -12.87 3.22
CA ASP A 187 14.33 -13.92 3.48
C ASP A 187 14.52 -14.18 4.99
N TYR A 188 13.57 -13.73 5.81
CA TYR A 188 13.57 -13.90 7.27
C TYR A 188 12.53 -14.94 7.70
N PRO A 189 12.90 -16.23 7.83
CA PRO A 189 11.94 -17.30 8.10
C PRO A 189 11.35 -17.19 9.50
N ILE A 190 10.04 -17.41 9.62
CA ILE A 190 9.28 -17.36 10.86
C ILE A 190 8.45 -18.64 11.00
N ARG A 191 8.41 -19.21 12.21
CA ARG A 191 7.65 -20.42 12.48
C ARG A 191 6.20 -20.08 12.87
N MET A 192 5.26 -20.68 12.15
CA MET A 192 3.82 -20.52 12.32
C MET A 192 3.23 -21.85 12.81
N GLY A 193 3.13 -22.03 14.13
CA GLY A 193 2.69 -23.30 14.72
C GLY A 193 3.71 -24.43 14.53
N LYS A 194 3.25 -25.69 14.55
CA LYS A 194 4.14 -26.87 14.63
C LYS A 194 4.87 -27.21 13.33
N ARG A 195 4.27 -26.96 12.15
CA ARG A 195 4.77 -27.46 10.86
C ARG A 195 4.91 -26.42 9.75
N LYS A 196 4.41 -25.20 9.94
CA LYS A 196 4.39 -24.19 8.88
C LYS A 196 5.51 -23.17 9.11
N ILE A 197 6.30 -22.94 8.07
CA ILE A 197 7.23 -21.81 7.99
C ILE A 197 6.63 -20.76 7.06
N SER A 198 6.66 -19.51 7.50
CA SER A 198 6.36 -18.30 6.72
C SER A 198 7.62 -17.43 6.70
N ASN A 199 7.51 -16.19 6.26
CA ASN A 199 8.54 -15.18 6.49
C ASN A 199 8.00 -14.01 7.34
N LEU A 200 8.91 -13.13 7.75
CA LEU A 200 8.61 -11.97 8.58
C LEU A 200 7.78 -10.94 7.79
N HIS A 201 8.12 -10.69 6.53
CA HIS A 201 7.40 -9.74 5.68
C HIS A 201 5.90 -10.05 5.60
N LYS A 202 5.55 -11.26 5.17
CA LYS A 202 4.17 -11.77 5.10
C LYS A 202 3.44 -11.72 6.45
N THR A 203 4.18 -11.88 7.55
CA THR A 203 3.60 -11.75 8.90
C THR A 203 3.15 -10.31 9.15
N TRP A 204 3.95 -9.32 8.76
CA TRP A 204 3.65 -7.90 8.90
C TRP A 204 2.63 -7.41 7.88
N ASP A 205 2.65 -7.89 6.64
CA ASP A 205 1.60 -7.68 5.64
C ASP A 205 0.23 -8.09 6.19
N ALA A 206 0.20 -9.17 6.97
CA ALA A 206 -1.01 -9.65 7.63
C ALA A 206 -1.39 -8.90 8.92
N GLY A 207 -0.75 -7.77 9.21
CA GLY A 207 -0.91 -6.99 10.44
C GLY A 207 -0.56 -7.81 11.68
N VAL A 208 0.46 -8.66 11.58
CA VAL A 208 0.86 -9.60 12.65
C VAL A 208 -0.34 -10.46 13.09
N GLY A 209 -1.15 -10.88 12.11
CA GLY A 209 -2.34 -11.69 12.29
C GLY A 209 -3.65 -10.92 12.49
N TYR A 210 -3.60 -9.61 12.71
CA TYR A 210 -4.79 -8.77 12.86
C TYR A 210 -5.74 -8.84 11.65
N LEU A 211 -5.18 -8.96 10.45
CA LEU A 211 -5.93 -8.96 9.19
C LEU A 211 -6.38 -10.36 8.75
N ASN A 212 -6.04 -11.43 9.49
CA ASN A 212 -6.32 -12.80 9.04
C ASN A 212 -7.81 -13.14 9.06
N ARG A 213 -8.56 -12.62 10.05
CA ARG A 213 -9.98 -12.95 10.20
C ARG A 213 -10.84 -12.12 9.24
N PRO A 214 -11.97 -12.67 8.74
CA PRO A 214 -12.96 -11.87 8.03
C PRO A 214 -13.54 -10.78 8.94
N PHE A 215 -13.88 -9.63 8.36
CA PHE A 215 -14.59 -8.53 9.04
C PHE A 215 -15.32 -7.68 8.00
N HIS A 216 -16.34 -6.96 8.47
CA HIS A 216 -17.01 -5.93 7.67
C HIS A 216 -16.14 -4.66 7.66
N PHE A 217 -15.78 -4.17 6.48
CA PHE A 217 -14.75 -3.14 6.33
C PHE A 217 -15.15 -1.79 6.92
N LYS A 218 -16.40 -1.37 6.73
CA LYS A 218 -16.92 -0.13 7.32
C LYS A 218 -16.88 -0.15 8.84
N THR A 219 -17.37 -1.24 9.44
CA THR A 219 -17.39 -1.38 10.90
C THR A 219 -15.97 -1.43 11.46
N ARG A 220 -15.06 -2.10 10.75
CA ARG A 220 -13.66 -2.19 11.15
C ARG A 220 -12.92 -0.85 11.00
N SER A 221 -13.23 -0.08 9.96
CA SER A 221 -12.66 1.27 9.78
C SER A 221 -13.14 2.19 10.90
N GLU A 222 -14.42 2.16 11.27
CA GLU A 222 -14.99 2.93 12.38
C GLU A 222 -14.33 2.58 13.72
N GLN A 223 -14.13 1.28 14.01
CA GLN A 223 -13.44 0.83 15.23
C GLN A 223 -12.03 1.37 15.34
N LEU A 224 -11.26 1.33 14.25
CA LEU A 224 -9.90 1.87 14.22
C LEU A 224 -9.85 3.39 14.40
N GLN A 225 -10.82 4.10 13.83
CA GLN A 225 -10.95 5.55 13.98
C GLN A 225 -11.39 5.96 15.39
N GLN A 226 -12.11 5.10 16.10
CA GLN A 226 -12.41 5.27 17.53
C GLN A 226 -11.18 5.00 18.40
N GLU A 227 -10.43 3.93 18.11
CA GLU A 227 -9.19 3.58 18.82
C GLU A 227 -8.11 4.65 18.64
N PHE A 228 -7.99 5.21 17.43
CA PHE A 228 -6.98 6.19 17.05
C PHE A 228 -7.63 7.44 16.45
N ALA A 229 -8.37 8.17 17.28
CA ALA A 229 -9.08 9.38 16.86
C ALA A 229 -8.16 10.37 16.13
N LYS A 230 -8.62 10.90 14.99
CA LYS A 230 -7.85 11.88 14.20
C LYS A 230 -7.35 13.08 15.00
N SER A 231 -8.09 13.49 16.03
CA SER A 231 -7.71 14.59 16.93
C SER A 231 -6.50 14.27 17.81
N SER A 232 -6.25 13.01 18.16
CA SER A 232 -5.09 12.58 18.94
C SER A 232 -3.84 12.37 18.08
N LEU A 233 -4.00 12.18 16.77
CA LEU A 233 -2.91 11.95 15.81
C LEU A 233 -2.53 13.19 14.99
N LYS A 234 -2.92 14.40 15.41
CA LYS A 234 -2.70 15.64 14.63
C LYS A 234 -1.25 15.82 14.19
N THR A 235 -0.29 15.59 15.10
CA THR A 235 1.14 15.72 14.80
C THR A 235 1.61 14.66 13.82
N ASP A 236 1.16 13.42 13.99
CA ASP A 236 1.55 12.30 13.13
C ASP A 236 1.07 12.49 11.68
N ILE A 237 -0.10 13.08 11.49
CA ILE A 237 -0.72 13.23 10.15
C ILE A 237 -0.52 14.60 9.50
N ALA A 238 0.05 15.58 10.23
CA ALA A 238 0.22 16.94 9.72
C ALA A 238 1.19 17.02 8.54
N ARG A 239 2.27 16.24 8.60
CA ARG A 239 3.31 16.24 7.56
C ARG A 239 2.89 15.34 6.40
N LEU A 240 2.79 15.90 5.20
CA LEU A 240 2.47 15.17 3.96
C LEU A 240 3.69 14.89 3.08
N ASP A 241 4.78 14.47 3.73
CA ASP A 241 6.07 14.17 3.09
C ASP A 241 6.33 12.65 3.09
N PRO A 242 6.33 12.01 1.91
CA PRO A 242 6.60 10.57 1.78
C PRO A 242 7.93 10.13 2.40
N ILE A 243 8.98 10.97 2.30
CA ILE A 243 10.30 10.65 2.86
C ILE A 243 10.18 10.58 4.39
N ALA A 244 9.44 11.49 5.01
CA ALA A 244 9.22 11.49 6.44
C ALA A 244 8.41 10.29 6.92
N TRP A 245 7.37 9.88 6.17
CA TRP A 245 6.57 8.70 6.51
C TRP A 245 7.42 7.42 6.50
N VAL A 246 8.16 7.23 5.42
CA VAL A 246 9.10 6.12 5.26
C VAL A 246 10.13 6.19 6.39
N ASN A 247 10.68 7.37 6.72
CA ASN A 247 11.62 7.54 7.84
C ASN A 247 11.05 7.21 9.22
N ALA A 248 9.78 7.46 9.48
CA ALA A 248 9.17 7.22 10.79
C ALA A 248 9.13 5.73 11.15
N ASN A 249 9.09 4.83 10.14
CA ASN A 249 9.04 3.38 10.37
C ASN A 249 10.30 2.81 11.05
N ASP A 250 11.43 3.52 11.01
CA ASP A 250 12.66 3.12 11.70
C ASP A 250 12.46 2.91 13.20
N ALA A 251 11.54 3.66 13.82
CA ALA A 251 11.22 3.53 15.23
C ALA A 251 10.72 2.11 15.60
N TYR A 252 10.19 1.36 14.63
CA TYR A 252 9.67 0.01 14.84
C TYR A 252 10.67 -1.09 14.51
N ALA A 253 11.79 -0.78 13.85
CA ALA A 253 12.71 -1.77 13.31
C ALA A 253 13.31 -2.70 14.41
N THR A 254 13.63 -2.15 15.58
CA THR A 254 14.15 -2.92 16.72
C THR A 254 13.14 -3.96 17.21
N LEU A 255 11.87 -3.59 17.36
CA LEU A 255 10.82 -4.54 17.74
C LEU A 255 10.59 -5.56 16.63
N ILE A 256 10.47 -5.11 15.38
CA ILE A 256 10.23 -5.98 14.21
C ILE A 256 11.27 -7.09 14.14
N TYR A 257 12.56 -6.75 14.29
CA TYR A 257 13.67 -7.70 14.23
C TYR A 257 14.10 -8.28 15.58
N SER A 258 13.32 -8.08 16.66
CA SER A 258 13.56 -8.69 17.97
C SER A 258 13.35 -10.21 17.97
N ILE A 259 12.48 -10.72 17.08
CA ILE A 259 12.25 -12.15 16.90
C ILE A 259 13.41 -12.79 16.14
N LYS A 260 13.89 -13.95 16.58
CA LYS A 260 14.95 -14.71 15.89
C LYS A 260 14.40 -15.49 14.69
N PRO A 261 15.20 -15.72 13.63
CA PRO A 261 14.79 -16.58 12.53
C PRO A 261 14.37 -17.98 13.01
N HIS A 262 13.41 -18.58 12.32
CA HIS A 262 12.80 -19.88 12.63
C HIS A 262 12.10 -19.98 13.99
N HIS A 263 11.93 -18.88 14.73
CA HIS A 263 11.18 -18.90 16.00
C HIS A 263 9.71 -18.53 15.79
N SER A 264 8.87 -18.97 16.73
CA SER A 264 7.47 -18.58 16.78
C SER A 264 7.34 -17.21 17.43
N LEU A 265 6.35 -16.43 17.00
CA LEU A 265 6.01 -15.16 17.65
C LEU A 265 5.53 -15.41 19.08
N THR A 266 6.07 -14.64 20.03
CA THR A 266 5.59 -14.64 21.41
C THR A 266 4.26 -13.88 21.50
N PRO A 267 3.44 -14.12 22.55
CA PRO A 267 2.24 -13.32 22.79
C PRO A 267 2.51 -11.80 22.84
N SER A 268 3.63 -11.40 23.46
CA SER A 268 4.04 -10.00 23.53
C SER A 268 4.37 -9.42 22.14
N TYR A 269 5.03 -10.21 21.27
CA TYR A 269 5.29 -9.78 19.89
C TYR A 269 3.98 -9.58 19.11
N TYR A 270 3.01 -10.50 19.26
CA TYR A 270 1.69 -10.33 18.66
C TYR A 270 1.01 -9.05 19.15
N GLN A 271 0.98 -8.81 20.45
CA GLN A 271 0.34 -7.63 21.03
C GLN A 271 0.96 -6.32 20.51
N GLN A 272 2.28 -6.19 20.61
CA GLN A 272 2.99 -4.97 20.21
C GLN A 272 2.94 -4.77 18.68
N GLY A 273 3.16 -5.84 17.91
CA GLY A 273 3.10 -5.80 16.45
C GLY A 273 1.71 -5.44 15.92
N GLN A 274 0.64 -6.00 16.51
CA GLN A 274 -0.73 -5.65 16.15
C GLN A 274 -1.10 -4.22 16.55
N ALA A 275 -0.57 -3.70 17.67
CA ALA A 275 -0.77 -2.31 18.04
C ALA A 275 -0.15 -1.36 17.00
N ILE A 276 1.10 -1.62 16.57
CA ILE A 276 1.77 -0.85 15.52
C ILE A 276 1.02 -0.96 14.20
N ALA A 277 0.61 -2.18 13.81
CA ALA A 277 -0.05 -2.38 12.53
C ALA A 277 -1.37 -1.60 12.45
N ARG A 278 -2.18 -1.63 13.49
CA ARG A 278 -3.42 -0.85 13.56
C ARG A 278 -3.17 0.66 13.52
N LEU A 279 -2.18 1.15 14.27
CA LEU A 279 -1.78 2.56 14.25
C LEU A 279 -1.35 3.00 12.85
N GLN A 280 -0.49 2.24 12.18
CA GLN A 280 0.00 2.56 10.84
C GLN A 280 -1.11 2.52 9.79
N ILE A 281 -2.02 1.54 9.85
CA ILE A 281 -3.22 1.48 9.00
C ILE A 281 -4.06 2.76 9.16
N THR A 282 -4.31 3.20 10.40
CA THR A 282 -5.13 4.39 10.64
C THR A 282 -4.44 5.68 10.19
N ILE A 283 -3.14 5.84 10.51
CA ILE A 283 -2.34 6.99 10.06
C ILE A 283 -2.30 7.06 8.53
N ALA A 284 -2.10 5.92 7.85
CA ALA A 284 -2.10 5.84 6.40
C ALA A 284 -3.44 6.34 5.83
N GLY A 285 -4.56 5.90 6.40
CA GLY A 285 -5.90 6.29 5.93
C GLY A 285 -6.13 7.79 6.05
N TYR A 286 -5.68 8.39 7.17
CA TYR A 286 -5.76 9.83 7.38
C TYR A 286 -4.88 10.63 6.42
N ARG A 287 -3.68 10.14 6.12
CA ARG A 287 -2.76 10.77 5.15
C ARG A 287 -3.31 10.64 3.73
N VAL A 288 -3.81 9.48 3.31
CA VAL A 288 -4.48 9.30 2.00
C VAL A 288 -5.66 10.26 1.85
N ALA A 289 -6.51 10.40 2.87
CA ALA A 289 -7.62 11.38 2.83
C ALA A 289 -7.12 12.83 2.69
N ALA A 290 -6.02 13.19 3.35
CA ALA A 290 -5.42 14.51 3.23
C ALA A 290 -4.85 14.75 1.82
N ILE A 291 -4.21 13.72 1.24
CA ILE A 291 -3.70 13.75 -0.13
C ILE A 291 -4.83 13.95 -1.13
N PHE A 292 -5.93 13.21 -1.04
CA PHE A 292 -7.11 13.41 -1.89
C PHE A 292 -7.64 14.84 -1.85
N LYS A 293 -7.67 15.44 -0.65
CA LYS A 293 -8.10 16.83 -0.46
C LYS A 293 -7.10 17.84 -1.04
N SER A 294 -5.79 17.60 -0.90
CA SER A 294 -4.75 18.48 -1.43
C SER A 294 -4.74 18.51 -2.95
N ILE A 295 -4.83 17.33 -3.57
CA ILE A 295 -4.77 17.15 -5.01
C ILE A 295 -5.98 17.83 -5.69
N ARG A 296 -7.17 17.79 -5.07
CA ARG A 296 -8.36 18.50 -5.58
C ARG A 296 -8.24 20.02 -5.54
N LYS A 297 -7.51 20.56 -4.56
CA LYS A 297 -7.33 22.01 -4.39
C LYS A 297 -6.22 22.60 -5.28
N GLY A 298 -5.50 21.78 -6.04
CA GLY A 298 -4.35 22.22 -6.83
C GLY A 298 -3.18 22.72 -5.99
N VAL A 299 -3.11 22.35 -4.70
CA VAL A 299 -2.06 22.79 -3.78
C VAL A 299 -0.91 21.79 -3.85
N ALA A 300 0.28 22.26 -4.21
CA ALA A 300 1.49 21.44 -4.18
C ALA A 300 1.75 20.96 -2.74
N LEU A 301 2.09 19.69 -2.61
CA LEU A 301 2.50 19.11 -1.32
C LEU A 301 3.95 19.52 -1.06
N HIS A 302 4.18 20.22 0.05
CA HIS A 302 5.50 20.59 0.55
C HIS A 302 5.92 19.63 1.67
#